data_AF-A0A3B3ZBN5-F1
#
_entry.id   AF-A0A3B3ZBN5-F1
#
_cell.length_a   1.000
_cell.length_b   1.000
_cell.length_c   1.000
_cell.angle_alpha   90.00
_cell.angle_beta   90.00
_cell.angle_gamma   90.00
#
_symmetry.space_group_name_H-M   'P 1'
#
loop_
_entity.id
_entity.type
_entity.pdbx_description
1 polymer ?
#
loop_
_entity_poly.entity_id
_entity_poly.type
_entity_poly.pdbx_seq_one_letter_code
_entity_poly.pdbx_strand_id
1 'polypeptide(L)'
;VASWVDRIHYHFLFKIVNDASEVEINCHHDNRDMNIMLWYKQLQDGQMKLIAYSYIGSDPNFEKDFNERFTMRRTDIQTGALIISNVEPNDSATYFCAASTQ
;
A
#
# COMPACT_ATOMS: atom_id res chain seq x y z
N VAL A 1 -25.71 12.64 -16.52
CA VAL A 1 -24.35 13.18 -16.32
C VAL A 1 -24.00 12.96 -14.87
N ALA A 2 -23.05 12.06 -14.60
CA ALA A 2 -22.78 11.50 -13.28
C ALA A 2 -22.47 12.59 -12.25
N SER A 3 -23.27 12.61 -11.18
CA SER A 3 -23.13 13.51 -10.04
C SER A 3 -22.87 12.69 -8.78
N TRP A 4 -21.61 12.33 -8.56
CA TRP A 4 -21.11 11.87 -7.24
C TRP A 4 -19.67 12.34 -7.08
N VAL A 5 -19.47 13.66 -7.21
CA VAL A 5 -18.24 14.35 -6.82
C VAL A 5 -18.47 15.00 -5.46
N ASP A 6 -18.98 14.21 -4.49
CA ASP A 6 -19.26 14.73 -3.15
C ASP A 6 -18.17 14.29 -2.18
N ARG A 7 -17.33 15.29 -1.82
CA ARG A 7 -16.32 15.34 -0.74
C ARG A 7 -14.88 15.07 -1.16
N ILE A 8 -14.29 16.11 -1.72
CA ILE A 8 -12.87 16.41 -1.61
C ILE A 8 -12.49 16.49 -0.11
N HIS A 9 -12.07 15.38 0.48
CA HIS A 9 -11.07 15.38 1.54
C HIS A 9 -9.74 15.06 0.86
N TYR A 10 -8.94 16.08 0.53
CA TYR A 10 -7.53 15.88 0.21
C TYR A 10 -6.82 15.38 1.47
N HIS A 11 -6.86 14.08 1.73
CA HIS A 11 -5.84 13.43 2.55
C HIS A 11 -4.85 12.78 1.61
N PHE A 12 -4.08 13.61 0.90
CA PHE A 12 -2.73 13.18 0.57
C PHE A 12 -2.06 12.95 1.94
N LEU A 13 -2.05 11.70 2.40
CA LEU A 13 -1.42 11.30 3.66
C LEU A 13 0.09 11.41 3.47
N PHE A 14 0.62 12.62 3.58
CA PHE A 14 2.05 12.82 3.72
C PHE A 14 2.47 12.34 5.11
N LYS A 15 3.18 11.22 5.16
CA LYS A 15 3.82 10.74 6.38
C LYS A 15 5.28 11.15 6.36
N ILE A 16 5.65 12.06 7.25
CA ILE A 16 7.04 12.42 7.52
C ILE A 16 7.47 11.58 8.72
N VAL A 17 8.54 10.81 8.54
CA VAL A 17 9.09 9.92 9.55
C VAL A 17 10.59 10.13 9.63
N ASN A 18 11.19 9.79 10.78
CA ASN A 18 12.64 9.87 10.95
C ASN A 18 13.32 8.64 10.34
N ASP A 19 14.58 8.79 9.96
CA ASP A 19 15.40 7.65 9.57
C ASP A 19 15.45 6.59 10.68
N ALA A 20 15.56 5.32 10.27
CA ALA A 20 15.55 4.15 11.14
C ALA A 20 14.26 3.94 11.97
N SER A 21 13.20 4.71 11.72
CA SER A 21 11.89 4.49 12.33
C SER A 21 11.03 3.51 11.53
N GLU A 22 9.86 3.17 12.06
CA GLU A 22 8.85 2.35 11.39
C GLU A 22 7.70 3.23 10.90
N VAL A 23 7.18 2.92 9.71
CA VAL A 23 5.98 3.57 9.17
C VAL A 23 4.97 2.52 8.70
N GLU A 24 3.71 2.69 9.12
CA GLU A 24 2.57 1.91 8.64
C GLU A 24 1.79 2.73 7.61
N ILE A 25 1.53 2.21 6.42
CA ILE A 25 0.74 2.84 5.36
C ILE A 25 -0.56 2.04 5.23
N ASN A 26 -1.69 2.66 5.56
CA ASN A 26 -3.00 2.00 5.58
C ASN A 26 -3.73 2.17 4.25
N CYS A 27 -4.43 1.12 3.83
CA CYS A 27 -5.29 1.07 2.66
C CYS A 27 -6.69 0.60 3.05
N HIS A 28 -7.69 1.18 2.40
CA HIS A 28 -9.09 0.78 2.55
C HIS A 28 -9.82 0.84 1.21
N HIS A 29 -10.72 -0.13 0.97
CA HIS A 29 -11.67 -0.11 -0.13
C HIS A 29 -13.04 -0.68 0.27
N ASP A 30 -14.08 -0.31 -0.47
CA ASP A 30 -15.47 -0.68 -0.13
C ASP A 30 -15.94 -1.99 -0.78
N ASN A 31 -15.19 -2.54 -1.72
CA ASN A 31 -15.58 -3.74 -2.46
C ASN A 31 -15.18 -5.04 -1.73
N ARG A 32 -16.17 -5.87 -1.38
CA ARG A 32 -15.96 -7.15 -0.67
C ARG A 32 -15.63 -8.35 -1.57
N ASP A 33 -15.68 -8.17 -2.88
CA ASP A 33 -15.32 -9.22 -3.84
C ASP A 33 -13.81 -9.19 -4.15
N MET A 34 -13.10 -8.13 -3.77
CA MET A 34 -11.68 -7.94 -4.06
C MET A 34 -10.77 -8.68 -3.06
N ASN A 35 -10.62 -9.98 -3.25
CA ASN A 35 -9.84 -10.87 -2.37
C ASN A 35 -8.32 -10.72 -2.48
N ILE A 36 -7.79 -9.96 -3.45
CA ILE A 36 -6.35 -9.66 -3.62
C ILE A 36 -6.10 -8.19 -3.30
N MET A 37 -4.99 -7.90 -2.60
CA MET A 37 -4.50 -6.55 -2.32
C MET A 37 -3.05 -6.49 -2.75
N LEU A 38 -2.72 -5.44 -3.49
CA LEU A 38 -1.41 -5.21 -4.07
C LEU A 38 -0.87 -3.88 -3.57
N TRP A 39 0.43 -3.82 -3.35
CA TRP A 39 1.13 -2.61 -2.95
C TRP A 39 2.20 -2.25 -3.96
N TYR A 40 2.25 -0.98 -4.32
CA TYR A 40 3.16 -0.44 -5.31
C TYR A 40 3.93 0.75 -4.75
N LYS A 41 5.19 0.87 -5.16
CA LYS A 41 6.00 2.07 -5.01
C LYS A 41 6.07 2.78 -6.35
N GLN A 42 5.73 4.07 -6.38
CA GLN A 42 5.98 4.90 -7.55
C GLN A 42 7.42 5.39 -7.55
N LEU A 43 8.14 5.14 -8.64
CA LEU A 43 9.50 5.62 -8.85
C LEU A 43 9.50 7.08 -9.33
N GLN A 44 10.67 7.74 -9.31
CA GLN A 44 10.80 9.15 -9.70
C GLN A 44 10.42 9.42 -11.17
N ASP A 45 10.54 8.41 -12.03
CA ASP A 45 10.15 8.47 -13.44
C ASP A 45 8.64 8.17 -13.67
N GLY A 46 7.89 7.97 -12.58
CA GLY A 46 6.47 7.66 -12.60
C GLY A 46 6.15 6.18 -12.78
N GLN A 47 7.15 5.31 -12.99
CA GLN A 47 6.90 3.87 -13.11
C GLN A 47 6.43 3.28 -11.78
N MET A 48 5.51 2.33 -11.88
CA MET A 48 4.96 1.62 -10.72
C MET A 48 5.69 0.30 -10.54
N LYS A 49 6.33 0.11 -9.39
CA LYS A 49 6.98 -1.14 -9.03
C LYS A 49 6.13 -1.87 -8.00
N LEU A 50 5.74 -3.11 -8.30
CA LEU A 50 5.06 -3.97 -7.34
C LEU A 50 6.02 -4.27 -6.18
N ILE A 51 5.52 -4.09 -4.96
CA ILE A 51 6.22 -4.42 -3.71
C ILE A 51 5.80 -5.82 -3.29
N ALA A 52 4.48 -6.01 -3.15
CA ALA A 52 3.89 -7.24 -2.67
C ALA A 52 2.42 -7.38 -3.05
N TYR A 53 1.90 -8.60 -2.96
CA TYR A 53 0.47 -8.87 -2.96
C TYR A 53 0.10 -9.98 -1.99
N SER A 54 -1.14 -9.99 -1.47
CA SER A 54 -1.69 -11.17 -0.79
C SER A 54 -3.16 -11.38 -1.10
N TYR A 55 -3.54 -12.65 -0.99
CA TYR A 55 -4.92 -13.05 -0.78
C TYR A 55 -5.32 -12.83 0.67
N ILE A 56 -6.60 -12.60 0.92
CA ILE A 56 -7.13 -12.58 2.29
C ILE A 56 -6.78 -13.90 3.02
N GLY A 57 -6.26 -13.79 4.25
CA GLY A 57 -5.87 -14.94 5.08
C GLY A 57 -4.64 -15.71 4.59
N SER A 58 -3.92 -15.22 3.60
CA SER A 58 -2.66 -15.81 3.10
C SER A 58 -1.47 -14.90 3.39
N ASP A 59 -0.28 -15.51 3.47
CA ASP A 59 0.95 -14.76 3.58
C ASP A 59 1.20 -13.91 2.31
N PRO A 60 1.76 -12.70 2.48
CA PRO A 60 2.16 -11.86 1.35
C PRO A 60 3.28 -12.48 0.51
N ASN A 61 3.17 -12.28 -0.80
CA ASN A 61 4.22 -12.55 -1.76
C ASN A 61 4.93 -11.23 -2.05
N PHE A 62 6.21 -11.13 -1.66
CA PHE A 62 7.06 -9.97 -1.92
C PHE A 62 7.87 -10.15 -3.19
N GLU A 63 8.02 -9.06 -3.94
CA GLU A 63 9.03 -9.00 -4.99
C GLU A 63 10.44 -9.01 -4.36
N LYS A 64 11.42 -9.54 -5.10
CA LYS A 64 12.78 -9.83 -4.59
C LYS A 64 13.46 -8.62 -3.95
N ASP A 65 13.12 -7.43 -4.40
CA ASP A 65 13.74 -6.18 -3.97
C ASP A 65 13.16 -5.63 -2.65
N PHE A 66 12.19 -6.32 -2.02
CA PHE A 66 11.39 -5.77 -0.91
C PHE A 66 11.14 -6.72 0.27
N ASN A 67 11.91 -7.79 0.50
CA ASN A 67 11.51 -8.84 1.46
C ASN A 67 11.93 -8.63 2.94
N GLU A 68 13.00 -7.88 3.25
CA GLU A 68 13.55 -7.84 4.63
C GLU A 68 12.95 -6.73 5.52
N ARG A 69 12.75 -5.53 4.97
CA ARG A 69 12.24 -4.36 5.72
C ARG A 69 10.74 -4.11 5.55
N PHE A 70 10.12 -4.72 4.54
CA PHE A 70 8.71 -4.54 4.25
C PHE A 70 7.92 -5.71 4.80
N THR A 71 6.84 -5.39 5.49
CA THR A 71 5.84 -6.37 5.93
C THR A 71 4.46 -5.90 5.49
N MET A 72 3.52 -6.83 5.41
CA MET A 72 2.17 -6.53 4.96
C MET A 72 1.16 -7.20 5.88
N ARG A 73 0.19 -6.42 6.35
CA ARG A 73 -0.92 -6.89 7.18
C ARG A 73 -2.20 -6.83 6.37
N ARG A 74 -2.93 -7.94 6.32
CA ARG A 74 -4.27 -8.01 5.73
C ARG A 74 -5.18 -8.90 6.56
N THR A 75 -5.93 -8.26 7.46
CA THR A 75 -6.81 -8.94 8.43
C THR A 75 -8.22 -9.15 7.91
N ASP A 76 -8.69 -8.29 7.00
CA ASP A 76 -9.98 -8.41 6.36
C ASP A 76 -9.90 -8.07 4.86
N ILE A 77 -10.99 -8.27 4.13
CA ILE A 77 -11.01 -8.07 2.67
C ILE A 77 -10.74 -6.62 2.31
N GLN A 78 -11.30 -5.68 3.07
CA GLN A 78 -11.43 -4.27 2.75
C GLN A 78 -10.26 -3.43 3.24
N THR A 79 -9.53 -3.88 4.26
CA THR A 79 -8.41 -3.15 4.85
C THR A 79 -7.10 -3.89 4.70
N GLY A 80 -6.03 -3.12 4.60
CA GLY A 80 -4.68 -3.66 4.69
C GLY A 80 -3.66 -2.57 5.00
N ALA A 81 -2.46 -3.00 5.36
CA ALA A 81 -1.38 -2.10 5.68
C ALA A 81 -0.06 -2.62 5.10
N LEU A 82 0.74 -1.71 4.57
CA LEU A 82 2.16 -1.92 4.27
C LEU A 82 2.97 -1.28 5.38
N ILE A 83 3.85 -2.03 6.01
CA ILE A 83 4.71 -1.56 7.09
C ILE A 83 6.15 -1.61 6.59
N ILE A 84 6.86 -0.50 6.75
CA ILE A 84 8.28 -0.38 6.40
C ILE A 84 9.02 -0.14 7.70
N SER A 85 9.86 -1.09 8.09
CA SER A 85 10.75 -0.95 9.23
C SER A 85 12.08 -0.35 8.81
N ASN A 86 12.78 0.29 9.76
CA ASN A 86 14.08 0.91 9.54
C ASN A 86 14.12 1.76 8.26
N VAL A 87 13.22 2.75 8.17
CA VAL A 87 13.03 3.61 6.99
C VAL A 87 14.33 4.32 6.61
N GLU A 88 14.58 4.39 5.31
CA GLU A 88 15.75 5.06 4.71
C GLU A 88 15.31 6.19 3.76
N PRO A 89 16.18 7.17 3.44
CA PRO A 89 15.84 8.24 2.50
C PRO A 89 15.33 7.77 1.13
N ASN A 90 15.81 6.61 0.65
CA ASN A 90 15.37 6.01 -0.61
C ASN A 90 13.93 5.46 -0.55
N ASP A 91 13.35 5.29 0.63
CA ASP A 91 11.95 4.91 0.80
C ASP A 91 10.99 6.09 0.61
N SER A 92 11.50 7.32 0.50
CA SER A 92 10.67 8.48 0.16
C SER A 92 10.08 8.34 -1.24
N ALA A 93 8.78 8.03 -1.30
CA ALA A 93 8.03 7.83 -2.53
C ALA A 93 6.52 7.91 -2.28
N THR A 94 5.74 7.92 -3.36
CA THR A 94 4.30 7.70 -3.28
C THR A 94 4.03 6.19 -3.29
N TYR A 95 3.26 5.72 -2.32
CA TYR A 95 2.85 4.33 -2.21
C TYR A 95 1.37 4.21 -2.58
N PHE A 96 1.06 3.23 -3.42
CA PHE A 96 -0.30 2.95 -3.87
C PHE A 96 -0.72 1.56 -3.45
N CYS A 97 -1.97 1.42 -3.03
CA CYS A 97 -2.60 0.12 -2.92
C CYS A 97 -3.63 -0.06 -4.04
N ALA A 98 -3.80 -1.29 -4.48
CA ALA A 98 -4.86 -1.70 -5.38
C ALA A 98 -5.51 -2.98 -4.85
N ALA A 99 -6.73 -3.25 -5.28
CA ALA A 99 -7.44 -4.46 -4.92
C ALA A 99 -8.10 -5.10 -6.15
N SER A 100 -8.14 -6.43 -6.20
CA SER A 100 -8.62 -7.21 -7.36
C SER A 100 -9.38 -8.46 -6.91
N THR A 101 -10.23 -8.97 -7.80
CA THR A 101 -11.11 -10.14 -7.60
C THR A 101 -10.46 -11.49 -7.94
N GLN A 102 -9.21 -11.48 -8.44
CA GLN A 102 -8.51 -12.55 -9.19
C GLN A 102 -8.63 -12.41 -10.71
#